data_AF-A0A1P8YJ35-F1
#
_entry.id   AF-A0A1P8YJ35-F1
#
_cell.length_a   1.000
_cell.length_b   1.000
_cell.length_c   1.000
_cell.angle_alpha   90.00
_cell.angle_beta   90.00
_cell.angle_gamma   90.00
#
_symmetry.space_group_name_H-M   'P 1'
#
loop_
_entity.id
_entity.type
_entity.pdbx_description
1 polymer ?
#
loop_
_entity_poly.entity_id
_entity_poly.type
_entity_poly.pdbx_seq_one_letter_code
_entity_poly.pdbx_strand_id
1 'polypeptide(L)'
;MVGTQPGAVVITGGNPGGWGCPLSSQVQWMNLSTGATGTTHLSDGLNGIPAAATVNTGIGQVAVILNPVAGAVTPGFATLYVP
;
A
#
# COMPACT_ATOMS: atom_id res chain seq x y z
N MET A 1 -1.42 9.29 -3.96
CA MET A 1 -2.31 10.35 -3.46
C MET A 1 -2.60 10.08 -2.00
N VAL A 2 -2.64 11.12 -1.16
CA VAL A 2 -3.15 11.03 0.22
C VAL A 2 -4.62 10.64 0.15
N GLY A 3 -5.06 9.70 1.00
CA GLY A 3 -6.42 9.16 0.99
C GLY A 3 -7.46 10.25 1.18
N THR A 4 -8.48 10.27 0.32
CA THR A 4 -9.59 11.23 0.35
C THR A 4 -10.68 10.87 1.36
N GLN A 5 -10.52 9.76 2.08
CA GLN A 5 -11.43 9.28 3.12
C GLN A 5 -10.72 9.28 4.47
N PRO A 6 -11.35 9.84 5.53
CA PRO A 6 -10.77 9.79 6.86
C PRO A 6 -10.46 8.36 7.30
N GLY A 7 -9.25 8.14 7.80
CA GLY A 7 -8.77 6.83 8.27
C GLY A 7 -8.51 5.76 7.20
N ALA A 8 -8.59 6.10 5.91
CA ALA A 8 -8.34 5.15 4.81
C ALA A 8 -7.24 5.64 3.86
N VAL A 9 -6.43 4.71 3.37
CA VAL A 9 -5.34 4.96 2.42
C VAL A 9 -5.52 4.11 1.19
N VAL A 10 -5.35 4.71 0.00
CA VAL A 10 -5.29 3.97 -1.26
C VAL A 10 -3.83 3.78 -1.64
N ILE A 11 -3.41 2.52 -1.69
CA ILE A 11 -2.05 2.11 -2.08
C ILE A 11 -2.14 1.56 -3.50
N THR A 12 -1.33 2.08 -4.42
CA THR A 12 -1.40 1.73 -5.85
C THR A 12 -0.01 1.83 -6.50
N GLY A 13 0.13 1.28 -7.71
CA GLY A 13 1.37 1.33 -8.48
C GLY A 13 1.78 2.75 -8.90
N GLY A 14 3.07 2.92 -9.19
CA GLY A 14 3.69 4.23 -9.45
C GLY A 14 3.39 4.85 -10.83
N ASN A 15 2.80 4.10 -11.76
CA ASN A 15 2.44 4.64 -13.09
C ASN A 15 1.07 5.34 -13.08
N PRO A 16 0.86 6.31 -13.99
CA PRO A 16 -0.44 6.90 -14.24
C PRO A 16 -1.48 5.79 -14.54
N GLY A 17 -2.56 5.75 -13.76
CA GLY A 17 -3.56 4.68 -13.82
C GLY A 17 -3.41 3.57 -12.77
N GLY A 18 -2.42 3.67 -11.87
CA GLY A 18 -2.27 2.76 -10.73
C GLY A 18 -1.51 1.46 -11.03
N TRP A 19 -0.94 1.34 -12.22
CA TRP A 19 -0.12 0.20 -12.65
C TRP A 19 1.34 0.35 -12.19
N GLY A 20 2.12 -0.74 -12.26
CA GLY A 20 3.57 -0.70 -12.00
C GLY A 20 4.04 -1.33 -10.68
N CYS A 21 3.15 -1.97 -9.92
CA CYS A 21 3.58 -2.96 -8.94
C CYS A 21 4.09 -4.22 -9.66
N PRO A 22 5.13 -4.89 -9.17
CA PRO A 22 5.50 -6.24 -9.60
C PRO A 22 4.30 -7.20 -9.59
N LEU A 23 4.33 -8.24 -10.45
CA LEU A 23 3.31 -9.30 -10.66
C LEU A 23 2.67 -9.87 -9.37
N SER A 24 3.35 -9.76 -8.22
CA SER A 24 2.77 -9.91 -6.90
C SER A 24 3.62 -9.14 -5.90
N SER A 25 3.00 -8.26 -5.12
CA SER A 25 3.64 -7.45 -4.08
C SER A 25 2.83 -7.52 -2.80
N GLN A 26 3.49 -7.87 -1.70
CA GLN A 26 2.90 -7.79 -0.38
C GLN A 26 3.10 -6.37 0.16
N VAL A 27 2.03 -5.79 0.67
CA VAL A 27 2.04 -4.50 1.33
C VAL A 27 1.84 -4.72 2.81
N GLN A 28 2.71 -4.14 3.62
CA GLN A 28 2.61 -4.13 5.07
C GLN A 28 2.44 -2.69 5.52
N TRP A 29 1.60 -2.44 6.51
CA TRP A 29 1.40 -1.10 7.04
C TRP A 29 1.29 -1.12 8.57
N MET A 30 1.66 0.01 9.16
CA MET A 30 1.56 0.27 10.59
C MET A 30 1.13 1.71 10.82
N ASN A 31 0.05 1.90 11.57
CA ASN A 31 -0.30 3.18 12.16
C ASN A 31 0.58 3.41 13.39
N LEU A 32 1.51 4.36 13.28
CA LEU A 32 2.47 4.72 14.33
C LEU A 32 1.80 5.45 15.51
N SER A 33 0.60 6.00 15.31
CA SER A 33 -0.15 6.71 16.35
C SER A 33 -0.95 5.75 17.24
N THR A 34 -1.44 4.63 16.69
CA THR A 34 -2.30 3.68 17.42
C THR A 34 -1.67 2.30 17.63
N GLY A 35 -0.59 1.99 16.91
CA GLY A 35 0.01 0.66 16.87
C GLY A 35 -0.76 -0.35 16.01
N ALA A 36 -1.84 0.07 15.32
CA ALA A 36 -2.57 -0.81 14.42
C ALA A 36 -1.69 -1.23 13.24
N THR A 37 -1.76 -2.49 12.83
CA THR A 37 -0.98 -3.04 11.72
C THR A 37 -1.85 -3.88 10.81
N GLY A 38 -1.43 -4.05 9.56
CA GLY A 38 -2.04 -5.02 8.68
C GLY A 38 -1.23 -5.27 7.41
N THR A 39 -1.76 -6.18 6.61
CA THR A 39 -1.15 -6.58 5.34
C THR A 39 -2.19 -6.65 4.25
N THR A 40 -1.81 -6.29 3.03
CA THR A 40 -2.61 -6.49 1.82
C THR A 40 -1.74 -6.95 0.66
N HIS A 41 -2.33 -7.42 -0.43
CA HIS A 41 -1.63 -7.83 -1.62
C HIS A 41 -2.02 -6.94 -2.80
N LEU A 42 -1.02 -6.57 -3.59
CA LEU A 42 -1.15 -5.85 -4.84
C LEU A 42 -0.51 -6.66 -5.96
N SER A 43 -1.01 -6.48 -7.17
CA SER A 43 -0.41 -6.97 -8.40
C SER A 43 -0.37 -5.83 -9.41
N ASP A 44 0.11 -6.08 -10.60
CA ASP A 44 -0.09 -5.18 -11.73
C ASP A 44 -1.57 -5.08 -12.16
N GLY A 45 -2.47 -5.93 -11.64
CA GLY A 45 -3.86 -6.00 -12.10
C GLY A 45 -4.15 -7.27 -12.90
N LEU A 46 -3.15 -8.14 -13.09
CA LEU A 46 -3.31 -9.48 -13.64
C LEU A 46 -3.74 -10.49 -12.57
N ASN A 47 -4.35 -11.58 -13.01
CA ASN A 47 -4.79 -12.71 -12.19
C ASN A 47 -5.86 -12.38 -11.13
N GLY A 48 -6.64 -11.30 -11.32
CA GLY A 48 -7.72 -10.91 -10.41
C GLY A 48 -7.26 -10.24 -9.11
N ILE A 49 -5.97 -9.94 -8.98
CA ILE A 49 -5.42 -9.17 -7.86
C ILE A 49 -5.42 -7.70 -8.26
N PRO A 50 -6.05 -6.81 -7.47
CA PRO A 50 -6.21 -5.43 -7.88
C PRO A 50 -4.88 -4.66 -7.88
N ALA A 51 -4.74 -3.73 -8.83
CA ALA A 51 -3.61 -2.81 -8.93
C ALA A 51 -3.63 -1.68 -7.87
N ALA A 52 -4.72 -1.61 -7.11
CA ALA A 52 -4.89 -0.69 -6.00
C ALA A 52 -5.62 -1.37 -4.85
N ALA A 53 -5.22 -1.06 -3.62
CA ALA A 53 -5.85 -1.54 -2.41
C ALA A 53 -6.18 -0.37 -1.51
N THR A 54 -7.45 -0.27 -1.12
CA THR A 54 -7.89 0.64 -0.06
C THR A 54 -7.75 -0.07 1.27
N VAL A 55 -7.04 0.56 2.20
CA VAL A 55 -6.72 0.00 3.50
C VAL A 55 -7.19 0.94 4.58
N ASN A 56 -7.97 0.42 5.53
CA ASN A 56 -8.42 1.14 6.71
C ASN A 56 -7.31 1.09 7.76
N THR A 57 -6.52 2.14 7.82
CA THR A 57 -5.35 2.24 8.72
C THR A 57 -5.67 3.02 10.00
N GLY A 58 -6.81 3.71 10.01
CA GLY A 58 -7.15 4.68 11.05
C GLY A 58 -6.46 6.03 10.82
N ILE A 59 -6.91 7.03 11.56
CA ILE A 59 -6.34 8.38 11.52
C ILE A 59 -4.93 8.35 12.14
N GLY A 60 -4.01 9.15 11.60
CA GLY A 60 -2.68 9.34 12.16
C GLY A 60 -1.54 9.07 11.18
N GLN A 61 -0.33 8.94 11.73
CA GLN A 61 0.87 8.69 10.93
C GLN A 61 0.95 7.21 10.57
N VAL A 62 1.01 6.89 9.29
CA VAL A 62 1.07 5.52 8.79
C VAL A 62 2.36 5.29 8.02
N ALA A 63 3.07 4.22 8.37
CA ALA A 63 4.18 3.69 7.62
C ALA A 63 3.71 2.53 6.74
N VAL A 64 4.18 2.49 5.49
CA VAL A 64 3.86 1.47 4.49
C VAL A 64 5.15 0.91 3.91
N ILE A 65 5.24 -0.41 3.84
CA ILE A 65 6.31 -1.16 3.19
C ILE A 65 5.68 -1.97 2.04
N LEU A 66 6.27 -1.85 0.86
CA LEU A 66 5.93 -2.64 -0.32
C LEU A 66 7.05 -3.64 -0.57
N ASN A 67 6.76 -4.92 -0.38
CA ASN A 67 7.71 -6.01 -0.57
C ASN A 67 7.31 -6.87 -1.79
N PRO A 68 8.09 -6.84 -2.88
CA PRO A 68 7.86 -7.70 -4.03
C PRO A 68 7.99 -9.19 -3.65
N VAL A 69 7.04 -10.02 -4.08
CA VAL A 69 7.04 -11.46 -3.74
C VAL A 69 8.08 -12.24 -4.56
N ALA A 70 8.52 -11.71 -5.70
CA ALA A 70 9.49 -12.34 -6.58
C ALA A 70 10.53 -11.35 -7.10
N GLY A 71 11.79 -11.83 -7.19
CA GLY A 71 12.93 -11.07 -7.70
C GLY A 71 13.74 -10.37 -6.61
N ALA A 72 15.01 -10.08 -6.91
CA ALA A 72 15.86 -9.25 -6.07
C ALA A 72 15.54 -7.77 -6.35
N VAL A 73 14.57 -7.23 -5.63
CA VAL A 73 14.08 -5.86 -5.80
C VAL A 73 14.16 -5.14 -4.46
N THR A 74 14.58 -3.87 -4.47
CA THR A 74 14.56 -3.03 -3.28
C THR A 74 13.12 -2.80 -2.84
N PRO A 75 12.72 -3.13 -1.60
CA PRO A 75 11.39 -2.84 -1.09
C PRO A 75 11.10 -1.34 -1.12
N GLY A 76 9.86 -0.99 -1.46
CA GLY A 76 9.38 0.38 -1.36
C GLY A 76 9.02 0.72 0.08
N PHE A 77 9.28 1.96 0.49
CA PHE A 77 8.89 2.46 1.80
C PHE A 77 8.31 3.86 1.67
N ALA A 78 7.22 4.12 2.37
CA ALA A 78 6.61 5.43 2.45
C ALA A 78 5.98 5.67 3.81
N THR A 79 5.99 6.92 4.26
CA THR A 79 5.19 7.37 5.39
C THR A 79 4.23 8.44 4.93
N LEU A 80 2.98 8.38 5.40
CA LEU A 80 1.98 9.38 5.10
C LEU A 80 1.12 9.65 6.33
N TYR A 81 0.54 10.85 6.37
CA TYR A 81 -0.48 11.20 7.34
C TYR A 81 -1.86 10.89 6.76
N VAL A 82 -2.67 10.20 7.55
CA VAL A 82 -4.06 9.85 7.23
C VAL A 82 -4.96 10.76 8.07
N PRO A 83 -5.72 11.67 7.43
CA PRO A 83 -6.64 12.55 8.14
C PRO A 83 -7.84 11.79 8.73
#